data_AF-A0A934J153-F1
#
_entry.id   AF-A0A934J153-F1
#
_cell.length_a   1.000
_cell.length_b   1.000
_cell.length_c   1.000
_cell.angle_alpha   90.00
_cell.angle_beta   90.00
_cell.angle_gamma   90.00
#
_symmetry.space_group_name_H-M   'P 1'
#
loop_
_entity.id
_entity.type
_entity.pdbx_description
1 polymer ?
#
loop_
_entity_poly.entity_id
_entity_poly.type
_entity_poly.pdbx_seq_one_letter_code
_entity_poly.pdbx_strand_id
1 'polypeptide(L)'
;MPAAGTIIHALGPKLEVIWTCMHRAGKLRTPNLRGLAEAADINLQTLKSSRSKSSLTDVTAMKLSRFAGFDHGDHRWHDANISIGLRSLADKTYPGRDTVTAFRSMMHRLHDLGGTHVHLGTAGLRHLDTRLASFQVDASGQHSQEGEPAELLMTINLETSDEGGVRFGFRRVHVEMTLPAGKRVEVADRLGHRNPHRLKDAILTAVGGSMNPQWHLERDDDVLKGEYATTDRALGTLSRLDVGDAMVVKLSARITDGDVRVLEGGDDLSADQEAVIRALFQRSMAGVEDRGGWLTLALQNLEVKRGDD
;
A
#
# COMPACT_ATOMS: atom_id res chain seq x y z
N MET A 1 -46.23 14.60 9.12
CA MET A 1 -44.87 14.77 9.66
C MET A 1 -43.89 14.62 8.51
N PRO A 2 -42.91 15.52 8.29
CA PRO A 2 -41.91 15.27 7.26
C PRO A 2 -41.12 14.01 7.65
N ALA A 3 -41.01 13.04 6.74
CA ALA A 3 -40.26 11.82 6.97
C ALA A 3 -38.81 12.17 7.34
N ALA A 4 -38.29 11.58 8.42
CA ALA A 4 -36.91 11.75 8.82
C ALA A 4 -36.00 11.29 7.67
N GLY A 5 -35.05 12.14 7.25
CA GLY A 5 -34.13 11.80 6.17
C GLY A 5 -33.13 10.73 6.58
N THR A 6 -32.75 9.87 5.64
CA THR A 6 -31.73 8.83 5.80
C THR A 6 -30.35 9.46 5.85
N ILE A 7 -29.57 9.14 6.90
CA ILE A 7 -28.21 9.64 7.07
C ILE A 7 -27.24 8.81 6.23
N ILE A 8 -26.56 9.45 5.30
CA ILE A 8 -25.61 8.82 4.39
C ILE A 8 -24.19 9.18 4.85
N HIS A 9 -23.38 8.16 5.12
CA HIS A 9 -21.98 8.37 5.48
C HIS A 9 -21.24 9.06 4.32
N ALA A 10 -20.48 10.11 4.66
CA ALA A 10 -19.72 10.92 3.71
C ALA A 10 -20.54 11.40 2.48
N LEU A 11 -21.80 11.82 2.70
CA LEU A 11 -22.70 12.23 1.62
C LEU A 11 -22.08 13.28 0.69
N GLY A 12 -21.43 14.31 1.24
CA GLY A 12 -20.78 15.36 0.45
C GLY A 12 -19.82 14.77 -0.59
N PRO A 13 -18.75 14.07 -0.17
CA PRO A 13 -17.85 13.33 -1.05
C PRO A 13 -18.56 12.39 -2.04
N LYS A 14 -19.62 11.67 -1.65
CA LYS A 14 -20.37 10.81 -2.58
C LYS A 14 -21.11 11.59 -3.66
N LEU A 15 -21.67 12.76 -3.34
CA LEU A 15 -22.24 13.65 -4.37
C LEU A 15 -21.16 14.09 -5.37
N GLU A 16 -19.93 14.30 -4.89
CA GLU A 16 -18.80 14.66 -5.77
C GLU A 16 -18.40 13.53 -6.71
N VAL A 17 -18.41 12.30 -6.20
CA VAL A 17 -18.27 11.09 -7.02
C VAL A 17 -19.34 11.06 -8.11
N ILE A 18 -20.61 11.29 -7.77
CA ILE A 18 -21.71 11.25 -8.76
C ILE A 18 -21.46 12.27 -9.86
N TRP A 19 -21.27 13.56 -9.55
CA TRP A 19 -21.16 14.56 -10.61
C TRP A 19 -19.88 14.39 -11.45
N THR A 20 -18.79 13.89 -10.84
CA THR A 20 -17.54 13.64 -11.57
C THR A 20 -17.71 12.48 -12.53
N CYS A 21 -18.30 11.38 -12.06
CA CYS A 21 -18.58 10.21 -12.90
C CYS A 21 -19.56 10.56 -14.02
N MET A 22 -20.65 11.28 -13.71
CA MET A 22 -21.65 11.64 -14.71
C MET A 22 -21.09 12.62 -15.75
N HIS A 23 -20.15 13.48 -15.36
CA HIS A 23 -19.46 14.34 -16.31
C HIS A 23 -18.55 13.54 -17.24
N ARG A 24 -17.73 12.63 -16.70
CA ARG A 24 -16.86 11.74 -17.49
C ARG A 24 -17.66 10.82 -18.42
N ALA A 25 -18.84 10.37 -17.99
CA ALA A 25 -19.77 9.58 -18.81
C ALA A 25 -20.52 10.40 -19.88
N GLY A 26 -20.26 11.71 -20.00
CA GLY A 26 -20.97 12.60 -20.92
C GLY A 26 -22.42 12.90 -20.55
N LYS A 27 -22.89 12.47 -19.36
CA LYS A 27 -24.27 12.65 -18.86
C LYS A 27 -24.48 13.96 -18.12
N LEU A 28 -23.40 14.65 -17.74
CA LEU A 28 -23.45 15.93 -17.05
C LEU A 28 -22.49 16.93 -17.69
N ARG A 29 -22.97 18.13 -18.04
CA ARG A 29 -22.14 19.16 -18.68
C ARG A 29 -21.15 19.80 -17.71
N THR A 30 -21.57 20.08 -16.48
CA THR A 30 -20.76 20.82 -15.49
C THR A 30 -20.64 19.99 -14.21
N PRO A 31 -19.43 19.55 -13.81
CA PRO A 31 -19.21 18.66 -12.66
C PRO A 31 -19.28 19.43 -11.33
N ASN A 32 -20.46 19.90 -10.95
CA ASN A 32 -20.67 20.57 -9.67
C ASN A 32 -22.08 20.29 -9.11
N LEU A 33 -22.30 20.71 -7.86
CA LEU A 33 -23.56 20.49 -7.15
C LEU A 33 -24.77 21.10 -7.86
N ARG A 34 -24.61 22.24 -8.54
CA ARG A 34 -25.70 22.89 -9.29
C ARG A 34 -26.07 22.06 -10.51
N GLY A 35 -25.10 21.65 -11.32
CA GLY A 35 -25.32 20.79 -12.47
C GLY A 35 -25.98 19.47 -12.08
N LEU A 36 -25.51 18.85 -10.99
CA LEU A 36 -26.12 17.62 -10.47
C LEU A 36 -27.58 17.83 -10.07
N ALA A 37 -27.88 18.93 -9.36
CA ALA A 37 -29.23 19.25 -8.94
C ALA A 37 -30.17 19.45 -10.15
N GLU A 38 -29.73 20.19 -11.16
CA GLU A 38 -30.48 20.41 -12.40
C GLU A 38 -30.72 19.10 -13.16
N ALA A 39 -29.68 18.29 -13.36
CA ALA A 39 -29.77 17.05 -14.14
C ALA A 39 -30.59 15.95 -13.45
N ALA A 40 -30.60 15.92 -12.11
CA ALA A 40 -31.38 14.98 -11.32
C ALA A 40 -32.79 15.48 -10.97
N ASP A 41 -33.20 16.67 -11.45
CA ASP A 41 -34.47 17.32 -11.12
C ASP A 41 -34.68 17.51 -9.60
N ILE A 42 -33.64 18.03 -8.92
CA ILE A 42 -33.63 18.31 -7.48
C ILE A 42 -33.46 19.81 -7.27
N ASN A 43 -34.25 20.39 -6.36
CA ASN A 43 -34.04 21.77 -5.96
C ASN A 43 -32.64 21.94 -5.33
N LEU A 44 -31.84 22.88 -5.83
CA LEU A 44 -30.47 23.11 -5.37
C LEU A 44 -30.38 23.38 -3.86
N GLN A 45 -31.33 24.11 -3.27
CA GLN A 45 -31.33 24.37 -1.83
C GLN A 45 -31.61 23.12 -1.02
N THR A 46 -32.49 22.24 -1.51
CA THR A 46 -32.69 20.91 -0.93
C THR A 46 -31.39 20.13 -0.92
N LEU A 47 -30.69 20.06 -2.06
CA LEU A 47 -29.44 19.29 -2.15
C LEU A 47 -28.31 19.90 -1.31
N LYS A 48 -28.22 21.23 -1.21
CA LYS A 48 -27.29 21.94 -0.31
C LYS A 48 -27.57 21.62 1.16
N SER A 49 -28.84 21.69 1.57
CA SER A 49 -29.28 21.36 2.93
C SER A 49 -29.03 19.89 3.27
N SER A 50 -29.26 18.99 2.31
CA SER A 50 -28.95 17.57 2.47
C SER A 50 -27.45 17.32 2.62
N ARG A 51 -26.62 17.97 1.80
CA ARG A 51 -25.15 17.88 1.89
C ARG A 51 -24.64 18.34 3.26
N SER A 52 -25.15 19.45 3.79
CA SER A 52 -24.69 19.95 5.10
C SER A 52 -25.16 19.10 6.28
N LYS A 53 -26.32 18.46 6.17
CA LYS A 53 -26.88 17.58 7.19
C LYS A 53 -26.46 16.11 7.04
N SER A 54 -25.71 15.77 5.99
CA SER A 54 -25.41 14.39 5.59
C SER A 54 -26.65 13.49 5.52
N SER A 55 -27.80 14.05 5.12
CA SER A 55 -29.09 13.39 5.17
C SER A 55 -29.94 13.67 3.94
N LEU A 56 -30.54 12.64 3.36
CA LEU A 56 -31.41 12.71 2.19
C LEU A 56 -32.79 12.18 2.52
N THR A 57 -33.83 12.84 2.00
CA THR A 57 -35.15 12.21 1.94
C THR A 57 -35.12 11.10 0.89
N ASP A 58 -35.97 10.07 1.06
CA ASP A 58 -36.04 8.95 0.11
C ASP A 58 -36.30 9.44 -1.32
N VAL A 59 -37.15 10.45 -1.49
CA VAL A 59 -37.42 11.08 -2.79
C VAL A 59 -36.14 11.63 -3.42
N THR A 60 -35.31 12.33 -2.64
CA THR A 60 -34.06 12.91 -3.14
C THR A 60 -33.05 11.82 -3.45
N ALA A 61 -32.96 10.79 -2.60
CA ALA A 61 -32.06 9.66 -2.80
C ALA A 61 -32.43 8.84 -4.06
N MET A 62 -33.73 8.58 -4.30
CA MET A 62 -34.20 7.92 -5.52
C MET A 62 -33.94 8.73 -6.79
N LYS A 63 -34.10 10.07 -6.73
CA LYS A 63 -33.78 10.93 -7.87
C LYS A 63 -32.28 10.88 -8.21
N LEU A 64 -31.42 10.95 -7.20
CA LEU A 64 -29.97 10.80 -7.36
C LEU A 64 -29.61 9.42 -7.93
N SER A 65 -30.15 8.35 -7.37
CA SER A 65 -29.84 6.98 -7.81
C SER A 65 -30.31 6.71 -9.23
N ARG A 66 -31.51 7.19 -9.60
CA ARG A 66 -32.04 7.10 -10.97
C ARG A 66 -31.18 7.86 -11.97
N PHE A 67 -30.83 9.11 -11.67
CA PHE A 67 -29.97 9.91 -12.56
C PHE A 67 -28.59 9.27 -12.73
N ALA A 68 -27.99 8.84 -11.62
CA ALA A 68 -26.67 8.25 -11.59
C ALA A 68 -26.65 6.76 -11.96
N GLY A 69 -27.80 6.14 -12.22
CA GLY A 69 -27.95 4.75 -12.66
C GLY A 69 -27.57 3.67 -11.63
N PHE A 70 -27.41 4.00 -10.35
CA PHE A 70 -27.09 3.01 -9.32
C PHE A 70 -28.33 2.54 -8.56
N ASP A 71 -28.27 1.35 -7.95
CA ASP A 71 -29.36 0.83 -7.11
C ASP A 71 -29.41 1.58 -5.77
N HIS A 72 -30.57 2.15 -5.45
CA HIS A 72 -30.81 2.83 -4.18
C HIS A 72 -30.59 1.91 -2.97
N GLY A 73 -30.81 0.60 -3.11
CA GLY A 73 -30.57 -0.39 -2.08
C GLY A 73 -29.12 -0.88 -1.95
N ASP A 74 -28.19 -0.38 -2.78
CA ASP A 74 -26.81 -0.85 -2.76
C ASP A 74 -26.12 -0.50 -1.43
N HIS A 75 -25.51 -1.51 -0.80
CA HIS A 75 -24.82 -1.36 0.48
C HIS A 75 -23.60 -0.44 0.42
N ARG A 76 -23.09 -0.08 -0.76
CA ARG A 76 -22.02 0.91 -0.96
C ARG A 76 -22.58 2.34 -1.00
N TRP A 77 -23.85 2.49 -1.34
CA TRP A 77 -24.57 3.76 -1.21
C TRP A 77 -24.98 4.00 0.25
N HIS A 78 -25.61 3.00 0.88
CA HIS A 78 -26.07 3.06 2.27
C HIS A 78 -26.05 1.67 2.94
N ASP A 79 -25.21 1.49 3.96
CA ASP A 79 -25.12 0.21 4.67
C ASP A 79 -26.10 0.16 5.85
N ALA A 80 -27.33 -0.32 5.64
CA ALA A 80 -28.40 -0.30 6.64
C ALA A 80 -28.05 -0.97 8.00
N ASN A 81 -26.98 -1.77 8.07
CA ASN A 81 -26.51 -2.41 9.29
C ASN A 81 -25.69 -1.50 10.20
N ILE A 82 -25.28 -0.32 9.74
CA ILE A 82 -24.47 0.63 10.51
C ILE A 82 -25.36 1.65 11.22
N SER A 83 -25.17 1.73 12.54
CA SER A 83 -25.90 2.68 13.39
C SER A 83 -25.59 4.12 13.02
N ILE A 84 -26.57 5.01 13.22
CA ILE A 84 -26.47 6.43 12.88
C ILE A 84 -25.25 7.09 13.51
N GLY A 85 -24.93 6.77 14.77
CA GLY A 85 -23.81 7.37 15.50
C GLY A 85 -22.44 7.05 14.91
N LEU A 86 -22.29 5.93 14.18
CA LEU A 86 -21.03 5.56 13.54
C LEU A 86 -20.85 6.24 12.18
N ARG A 87 -21.91 6.75 11.55
CA ARG A 87 -21.87 7.34 10.20
C ARG A 87 -21.19 8.70 10.14
N SER A 88 -21.00 9.34 11.29
CA SER A 88 -20.25 10.59 11.43
C SER A 88 -18.74 10.40 11.57
N LEU A 89 -18.26 9.16 11.73
CA LEU A 89 -16.83 8.86 11.76
C LEU A 89 -16.18 9.22 10.42
N ALA A 90 -14.88 9.49 10.43
CA ALA A 90 -14.11 9.64 9.20
C ALA A 90 -13.99 8.30 8.46
N ASP A 91 -13.97 8.31 7.12
CA ASP A 91 -13.85 7.11 6.26
C ASP A 91 -12.74 6.15 6.71
N LYS A 92 -11.58 6.69 7.14
CA LYS A 92 -10.42 5.87 7.57
C LYS A 92 -10.71 4.97 8.77
N THR A 93 -11.63 5.38 9.64
CA THR A 93 -12.00 4.69 10.88
C THR A 93 -13.41 4.13 10.83
N TYR A 94 -14.10 4.28 9.69
CA TYR A 94 -15.49 3.91 9.54
C TYR A 94 -15.61 2.40 9.28
N PRO A 95 -16.40 1.65 10.08
CA PRO A 95 -16.50 0.19 9.96
C PRO A 95 -17.50 -0.27 8.87
N GLY A 96 -18.27 0.64 8.28
CA GLY A 96 -19.31 0.32 7.30
C GLY A 96 -18.77 0.07 5.90
N ARG A 97 -19.60 -0.57 5.06
CA ARG A 97 -19.26 -0.84 3.65
C ARG A 97 -19.57 0.32 2.70
N ASP A 98 -20.31 1.32 3.16
CA ASP A 98 -20.71 2.50 2.39
C ASP A 98 -19.69 3.64 2.47
N THR A 99 -18.39 3.34 2.36
CA THR A 99 -17.31 4.33 2.26
C THR A 99 -17.35 5.08 0.92
N VAL A 100 -16.69 6.23 0.84
CA VAL A 100 -16.58 6.99 -0.41
C VAL A 100 -15.83 6.19 -1.47
N THR A 101 -14.77 5.49 -1.08
CA THR A 101 -13.96 4.65 -1.98
C THR A 101 -14.81 3.53 -2.60
N ALA A 102 -15.53 2.77 -1.78
CA ALA A 102 -16.38 1.68 -2.27
C ALA A 102 -17.48 2.19 -3.22
N PHE A 103 -18.07 3.35 -2.90
CA PHE A 103 -19.07 3.98 -3.76
C PHE A 103 -18.48 4.49 -5.09
N ARG A 104 -17.26 5.04 -5.07
CA ARG A 104 -16.54 5.49 -6.28
C ARG A 104 -16.22 4.34 -7.22
N SER A 105 -15.64 3.25 -6.71
CA SER A 105 -15.34 2.07 -7.51
C SER A 105 -16.61 1.46 -8.14
N MET A 106 -17.72 1.45 -7.41
CA MET A 106 -19.02 1.05 -7.94
C MET A 106 -19.44 1.94 -9.11
N MET A 107 -19.40 3.27 -8.92
CA MET A 107 -19.81 4.23 -9.94
C MET A 107 -18.92 4.16 -11.20
N HIS A 108 -17.61 3.99 -11.04
CA HIS A 108 -16.70 3.83 -12.17
C HIS A 108 -17.02 2.57 -12.98
N ARG A 109 -17.19 1.42 -12.31
CA ARG A 109 -17.57 0.16 -12.97
C ARG A 109 -18.92 0.24 -13.66
N LEU A 110 -19.90 0.90 -13.03
CA LEU A 110 -21.26 1.04 -13.54
C LEU A 110 -21.32 1.85 -14.84
N HIS A 111 -20.44 2.84 -15.02
CA HIS A 111 -20.44 3.72 -16.19
C HIS A 111 -19.24 3.49 -17.12
N ASP A 112 -18.54 2.37 -16.96
CA ASP A 112 -17.34 2.02 -17.73
C ASP A 112 -16.30 3.15 -17.77
N LEU A 113 -16.20 3.87 -16.67
CA LEU A 113 -15.25 4.96 -16.50
C LEU A 113 -14.01 4.30 -15.91
N GLY A 114 -12.99 4.04 -16.75
CA GLY A 114 -11.70 3.52 -16.29
C GLY A 114 -11.31 4.11 -14.93
N GLY A 115 -10.91 3.24 -14.00
CA GLY A 115 -10.63 3.59 -12.61
C GLY A 115 -9.70 4.78 -12.49
N THR A 116 -9.81 5.55 -11.39
CA THR A 116 -8.77 6.54 -11.08
C THR A 116 -7.44 5.82 -11.07
N HIS A 117 -6.46 6.27 -11.86
CA HIS A 117 -5.12 5.70 -11.76
C HIS A 117 -4.63 5.94 -10.35
N VAL A 118 -4.21 4.86 -9.69
CA VAL A 118 -3.52 4.92 -8.41
C VAL A 118 -2.09 4.49 -8.65
N HIS A 119 -1.18 5.07 -7.90
CA HIS A 119 0.20 4.62 -7.88
C HIS A 119 0.66 4.44 -6.44
N LEU A 120 1.63 3.56 -6.25
CA LEU A 120 2.32 3.43 -4.97
C LEU A 120 3.37 4.54 -4.90
N GLY A 121 3.01 5.62 -4.22
CA GLY A 121 3.92 6.72 -3.92
C GLY A 121 4.98 6.23 -2.96
N THR A 122 6.24 6.31 -3.39
CA THR A 122 7.39 5.93 -2.57
C THR A 122 7.93 7.19 -1.88
N ALA A 123 7.97 7.19 -0.55
CA ALA A 123 8.43 8.34 0.22
C ALA A 123 9.27 7.91 1.42
N GLY A 124 10.09 8.84 1.93
CA GLY A 124 10.80 8.66 3.19
C GLY A 124 11.73 7.44 3.20
N LEU A 125 12.41 7.16 2.09
CA LEU A 125 13.47 6.16 2.05
C LEU A 125 14.56 6.59 3.04
N ARG A 126 14.76 5.76 4.06
CA ARG A 126 15.78 5.94 5.07
C ARG A 126 16.70 4.74 5.04
N HIS A 127 17.88 4.94 4.46
CA HIS A 127 19.00 4.03 4.65
C HIS A 127 19.54 4.27 6.06
N LEU A 128 19.51 3.22 6.88
CA LEU A 128 20.14 3.24 8.19
C LEU A 128 21.63 2.90 8.06
N ASP A 129 22.02 2.22 6.96
CA ASP A 129 23.40 2.08 6.51
C ASP A 129 23.47 2.16 4.98
N THR A 130 24.10 3.22 4.45
CA THR A 130 24.27 3.44 3.01
C THR A 130 25.52 2.77 2.43
N ARG A 131 26.41 2.20 3.25
CA ARG A 131 27.69 1.64 2.78
C ARG A 131 27.57 0.20 2.29
N LEU A 132 26.61 -0.54 2.84
CA LEU A 132 26.45 -1.97 2.56
C LEU A 132 25.19 -2.30 1.76
N ALA A 133 24.18 -1.43 1.80
CA ALA A 133 22.93 -1.67 1.12
C ALA A 133 22.23 -0.38 0.68
N SER A 134 21.81 -0.32 -0.59
CA SER A 134 20.75 0.56 -1.02
C SER A 134 19.50 -0.26 -1.33
N PHE A 135 18.37 0.14 -0.79
CA PHE A 135 17.07 -0.46 -1.01
C PHE A 135 16.11 0.55 -1.60
N GLN A 136 15.31 0.15 -2.58
CA GLN A 136 14.22 0.96 -3.09
C GLN A 136 13.10 0.07 -3.62
N VAL A 137 11.87 0.31 -3.18
CA VAL A 137 10.65 -0.07 -3.88
C VAL A 137 10.50 0.89 -5.06
N ASP A 138 10.40 0.35 -6.26
CA ASP A 138 10.32 1.16 -7.48
C ASP A 138 8.95 1.85 -7.57
N ALA A 139 8.89 3.14 -7.87
CA ALA A 139 7.60 3.78 -8.17
C ALA A 139 7.18 3.55 -9.63
N SER A 140 8.15 3.27 -10.51
CA SER A 140 7.94 3.05 -11.93
C SER A 140 7.25 1.71 -12.16
N GLY A 141 6.18 1.71 -12.97
CA GLY A 141 5.38 0.51 -13.25
C GLY A 141 4.34 0.14 -12.18
N GLN A 142 4.36 0.74 -10.99
CA GLN A 142 3.38 0.47 -9.92
C GLN A 142 2.09 1.29 -10.09
N HIS A 143 1.57 1.35 -11.31
CA HIS A 143 0.30 2.00 -11.62
C HIS A 143 -0.80 0.96 -11.70
N SER A 144 -1.88 1.17 -10.95
CA SER A 144 -3.10 0.37 -11.06
C SER A 144 -4.31 1.29 -11.14
N GLN A 145 -5.50 0.70 -11.20
CA GLN A 145 -6.75 1.40 -11.04
C GLN A 145 -7.23 1.28 -9.59
N GLU A 146 -7.92 2.29 -9.08
CA GLU A 146 -8.51 2.25 -7.74
C GLU A 146 -9.42 1.02 -7.55
N GLY A 147 -9.06 0.16 -6.61
CA GLY A 147 -9.75 -1.12 -6.34
C GLY A 147 -9.21 -2.32 -7.13
N GLU A 148 -8.30 -2.11 -8.09
CA GLU A 148 -7.56 -3.17 -8.76
C GLU A 148 -6.25 -3.47 -8.01
N PRO A 149 -5.69 -4.69 -8.17
CA PRO A 149 -4.40 -5.02 -7.57
C PRO A 149 -3.24 -4.19 -8.17
N ALA A 150 -2.24 -3.84 -7.36
CA ALA A 150 -1.03 -3.16 -7.80
C ALA A 150 0.20 -4.06 -7.61
N GLU A 151 1.13 -4.04 -8.56
CA GLU A 151 2.36 -4.80 -8.46
C GLU A 151 3.35 -4.15 -7.49
N LEU A 152 4.04 -4.97 -6.70
CA LEU A 152 5.13 -4.56 -5.82
C LEU A 152 6.47 -4.90 -6.49
N LEU A 153 7.15 -3.88 -6.98
CA LEU A 153 8.47 -3.96 -7.62
C LEU A 153 9.53 -3.39 -6.67
N MET A 154 10.69 -4.03 -6.59
CA MET A 154 11.80 -3.57 -5.76
C MET A 154 13.13 -3.73 -6.46
N THR A 155 14.09 -2.94 -6.01
CA THR A 155 15.52 -3.04 -6.33
C THR A 155 16.32 -2.99 -5.04
N ILE A 156 17.22 -3.95 -4.88
CA ILE A 156 18.19 -4.03 -3.79
C ILE A 156 19.58 -4.01 -4.40
N ASN A 157 20.42 -3.05 -4.03
CA ASN A 157 21.85 -3.10 -4.30
C ASN A 157 22.58 -3.41 -3.00
N LEU A 158 23.41 -4.46 -3.04
CA LEU A 158 24.21 -4.89 -1.90
C LEU A 158 25.69 -4.74 -2.24
N GLU A 159 26.42 -4.11 -1.33
CA GLU A 159 27.87 -3.92 -1.43
C GLU A 159 28.59 -4.67 -0.32
N THR A 160 29.88 -4.89 -0.54
CA THR A 160 30.78 -5.46 0.45
C THR A 160 31.61 -4.33 1.04
N SER A 161 31.73 -4.25 2.35
CA SER A 161 32.62 -3.27 2.99
C SER A 161 34.00 -3.86 3.20
N ASP A 162 35.00 -2.98 3.24
CA ASP A 162 36.39 -3.27 3.57
C ASP A 162 36.79 -2.37 4.75
N GLU A 163 36.95 -2.96 5.93
CA GLU A 163 37.41 -2.25 7.12
C GLU A 163 38.59 -3.02 7.75
N GLY A 164 39.74 -2.37 7.87
CA GLY A 164 40.92 -2.96 8.50
C GLY A 164 41.56 -4.12 7.73
N GLY A 165 41.37 -4.19 6.41
CA GLY A 165 41.86 -5.30 5.56
C GLY A 165 40.98 -6.55 5.62
N VAL A 166 39.80 -6.44 6.24
CA VAL A 166 38.79 -7.48 6.30
C VAL A 166 37.61 -7.04 5.45
N ARG A 167 37.36 -7.78 4.37
CA ARG A 167 36.18 -7.55 3.52
C ARG A 167 35.01 -8.39 4.02
N PHE A 168 33.82 -7.82 4.15
CA PHE A 168 32.62 -8.54 4.57
C PHE A 168 31.37 -8.13 3.78
N GLY A 169 30.34 -8.98 3.82
CA GLY A 169 29.04 -8.74 3.18
C GLY A 169 27.96 -9.69 3.67
N PHE A 170 26.74 -9.55 3.15
CA PHE A 170 25.58 -10.32 3.61
C PHE A 170 25.30 -11.54 2.71
N ARG A 171 25.24 -12.75 3.27
CA ARG A 171 24.79 -13.97 2.61
C ARG A 171 23.27 -14.02 2.45
N ARG A 172 22.55 -13.48 3.42
CA ARG A 172 21.08 -13.43 3.43
C ARG A 172 20.60 -12.04 3.86
N VAL A 173 19.60 -11.54 3.16
CA VAL A 173 18.79 -10.40 3.58
C VAL A 173 17.32 -10.78 3.52
N HIS A 174 16.48 -10.09 4.29
CA HIS A 174 15.04 -10.20 4.13
C HIS A 174 14.40 -8.86 3.84
N VAL A 175 13.29 -8.92 3.10
CA VAL A 175 12.36 -7.82 2.89
C VAL A 175 11.08 -8.16 3.62
N GLU A 176 10.65 -7.27 4.50
CA GLU A 176 9.42 -7.38 5.28
C GLU A 176 8.50 -6.21 4.96
N MET A 177 7.20 -6.47 4.85
CA MET A 177 6.22 -5.42 4.62
C MET A 177 5.16 -5.41 5.73
N THR A 178 5.03 -4.26 6.39
CA THR A 178 3.99 -3.99 7.37
C THR A 178 2.80 -3.34 6.70
N LEU A 179 1.65 -4.02 6.76
CA LEU A 179 0.37 -3.54 6.21
C LEU A 179 -0.40 -2.69 7.25
N PRO A 180 -1.28 -1.78 6.81
CA PRO A 180 -2.07 -0.94 7.72
C PRO A 180 -2.97 -1.77 8.63
N ALA A 181 -2.89 -1.52 9.94
CA ALA A 181 -3.70 -2.21 10.94
C ALA A 181 -5.20 -1.94 10.73
N GLY A 182 -6.03 -2.99 10.84
CA GLY A 182 -7.49 -2.89 10.70
C GLY A 182 -8.00 -2.73 9.27
N LYS A 183 -7.12 -2.71 8.27
CA LYS A 183 -7.47 -2.72 6.85
C LYS A 183 -7.41 -4.13 6.26
N ARG A 184 -8.06 -4.31 5.10
CA ARG A 184 -8.12 -5.58 4.36
C ARG A 184 -7.07 -5.69 3.25
N VAL A 185 -6.05 -4.83 3.25
CA VAL A 185 -4.94 -4.92 2.29
C VAL A 185 -4.27 -6.27 2.45
N GLU A 186 -4.08 -6.97 1.34
CA GLU A 186 -3.48 -8.31 1.30
C GLU A 186 -2.43 -8.39 0.18
N VAL A 187 -1.34 -9.11 0.44
CA VAL A 187 -0.34 -9.42 -0.58
C VAL A 187 -0.58 -10.81 -1.17
N ALA A 188 -0.94 -10.84 -2.44
CA ALA A 188 -1.17 -12.03 -3.25
C ALA A 188 0.03 -12.31 -4.18
N ASP A 189 0.00 -13.45 -4.88
CA ASP A 189 0.94 -13.84 -5.95
C ASP A 189 2.43 -13.65 -5.61
N ARG A 190 2.77 -13.90 -4.34
CA ARG A 190 4.10 -13.64 -3.79
C ARG A 190 5.17 -14.44 -4.54
N LEU A 191 6.16 -13.75 -5.10
CA LEU A 191 7.29 -14.36 -5.78
C LEU A 191 8.12 -15.20 -4.80
N GLY A 192 8.47 -16.42 -5.19
CA GLY A 192 9.13 -17.36 -4.28
C GLY A 192 8.17 -18.09 -3.33
N HIS A 193 6.85 -17.87 -3.44
CA HIS A 193 5.86 -18.63 -2.67
C HIS A 193 5.60 -19.98 -3.35
N ARG A 194 5.68 -21.07 -2.57
CA ARG A 194 5.64 -22.49 -3.00
C ARG A 194 6.90 -22.99 -3.69
N ASN A 195 7.44 -22.21 -4.63
CA ASN A 195 8.67 -22.55 -5.34
C ASN A 195 9.68 -21.42 -5.18
N PRO A 196 10.89 -21.68 -4.64
CA PRO A 196 11.96 -20.70 -4.59
C PRO A 196 12.23 -20.14 -5.99
N HIS A 197 12.46 -18.83 -6.08
CA HIS A 197 12.68 -18.14 -7.33
C HIS A 197 14.12 -17.67 -7.42
N ARG A 198 14.81 -17.96 -8.52
CA ARG A 198 16.18 -17.49 -8.72
C ARG A 198 16.17 -16.04 -9.18
N LEU A 199 16.80 -15.17 -8.42
CA LEU A 199 17.02 -13.76 -8.73
C LEU A 199 18.52 -13.53 -8.92
N LYS A 200 18.97 -13.43 -10.18
CA LYS A 200 20.40 -13.42 -10.54
C LYS A 200 21.13 -14.68 -10.02
N ASP A 201 22.01 -14.52 -9.05
CA ASP A 201 22.82 -15.58 -8.43
C ASP A 201 22.30 -15.99 -7.04
N ALA A 202 21.19 -15.39 -6.59
CA ALA A 202 20.56 -15.67 -5.31
C ALA A 202 19.20 -16.38 -5.46
N ILE A 203 18.74 -17.00 -4.38
CA ILE A 203 17.45 -17.64 -4.24
C ILE A 203 16.55 -16.76 -3.38
N LEU A 204 15.40 -16.40 -3.94
CA LEU A 204 14.33 -15.66 -3.30
C LEU A 204 13.23 -16.62 -2.85
N THR A 205 12.91 -16.63 -1.56
CA THR A 205 11.84 -17.45 -0.98
C THR A 205 10.87 -16.57 -0.21
N ALA A 206 9.57 -16.73 -0.46
CA ALA A 206 8.54 -16.02 0.31
C ALA A 206 8.15 -16.81 1.56
N VAL A 207 8.18 -16.15 2.71
CA VAL A 207 7.76 -16.68 4.01
C VAL A 207 6.63 -15.82 4.60
N GLY A 208 6.01 -16.29 5.68
CA GLY A 208 4.86 -15.63 6.28
C GLY A 208 3.55 -15.75 5.48
N GLY A 209 2.56 -14.95 5.85
CA GLY A 209 1.21 -14.94 5.24
C GLY A 209 0.95 -13.71 4.35
N SER A 210 -0.24 -13.61 3.78
CA SER A 210 -0.65 -12.46 2.96
C SER A 210 -0.75 -11.15 3.75
N MET A 211 -0.95 -11.22 5.07
CA MET A 211 -1.06 -10.07 5.98
C MET A 211 0.25 -9.69 6.68
N ASN A 212 1.24 -10.58 6.65
CA ASN A 212 2.59 -10.34 7.18
C ASN A 212 3.60 -11.01 6.23
N PRO A 213 3.75 -10.46 5.01
CA PRO A 213 4.57 -11.07 3.99
C PRO A 213 6.04 -10.71 4.19
N GLN A 214 6.89 -11.72 3.98
CA GLN A 214 8.33 -11.60 4.09
C GLN A 214 8.97 -12.34 2.91
N TRP A 215 10.10 -11.84 2.43
CA TRP A 215 10.89 -12.47 1.37
C TRP A 215 12.34 -12.57 1.80
N HIS A 216 12.91 -13.76 1.72
CA HIS A 216 14.30 -14.02 2.02
C HIS A 216 15.07 -14.13 0.71
N LEU A 217 16.11 -13.33 0.56
CA LEU A 217 17.07 -13.42 -0.54
C LEU A 217 18.36 -14.00 0.04
N GLU A 218 18.82 -15.13 -0.49
CA GLU A 218 19.96 -15.87 0.04
C GLU A 218 20.84 -16.42 -1.08
N ARG A 219 22.13 -16.55 -0.79
CA ARG A 219 23.09 -17.28 -1.62
C ARG A 219 23.81 -18.31 -0.75
N ASP A 220 23.85 -19.56 -1.18
CA ASP A 220 24.31 -20.66 -0.31
C ASP A 220 25.80 -20.57 0.05
N ASP A 221 26.64 -20.26 -0.95
CA ASP A 221 28.11 -20.39 -0.86
C ASP A 221 28.88 -19.07 -0.89
N ASP A 222 28.22 -17.91 -0.88
CA ASP A 222 28.89 -16.62 -1.03
C ASP A 222 28.01 -15.47 -0.53
N VAL A 223 28.55 -14.25 -0.49
CA VAL A 223 27.77 -13.05 -0.18
C VAL A 223 26.93 -12.60 -1.37
N LEU A 224 25.82 -11.94 -1.06
CA LEU A 224 25.04 -11.16 -2.00
C LEU A 224 25.82 -9.91 -2.40
N LYS A 225 25.94 -9.68 -3.71
CA LYS A 225 26.66 -8.53 -4.26
C LYS A 225 26.05 -8.02 -5.56
N GLY A 226 25.93 -6.71 -5.66
CA GLY A 226 25.37 -5.99 -6.79
C GLY A 226 23.85 -5.89 -6.72
N GLU A 227 23.24 -5.70 -7.88
CA GLU A 227 21.82 -5.41 -8.03
C GLU A 227 20.95 -6.68 -8.08
N TYR A 228 19.83 -6.64 -7.35
CA TYR A 228 18.76 -7.63 -7.33
C TYR A 228 17.43 -6.88 -7.51
N ALA A 229 16.82 -7.01 -8.68
CA ALA A 229 15.62 -6.26 -9.05
C ALA A 229 14.47 -7.19 -9.47
N THR A 230 13.24 -6.84 -9.09
CA THR A 230 12.03 -7.60 -9.46
C THR A 230 11.24 -6.92 -10.57
N THR A 231 11.90 -6.18 -11.46
CA THR A 231 11.27 -5.43 -12.57
C THR A 231 10.58 -6.33 -13.58
N ASP A 232 11.12 -7.52 -13.84
CA ASP A 232 10.56 -8.47 -14.81
C ASP A 232 9.42 -9.32 -14.21
N ARG A 233 9.36 -9.41 -12.88
CA ARG A 233 8.36 -10.19 -12.16
C ARG A 233 8.18 -9.64 -10.76
N ALA A 234 7.01 -9.09 -10.48
CA ALA A 234 6.69 -8.47 -9.20
C ALA A 234 6.95 -9.38 -8.00
N LEU A 235 7.42 -8.77 -6.91
CA LEU A 235 7.64 -9.43 -5.62
C LEU A 235 6.34 -10.00 -5.05
N GLY A 236 5.23 -9.33 -5.34
CA GLY A 236 3.87 -9.78 -5.10
C GLY A 236 2.87 -8.74 -5.61
N THR A 237 1.59 -9.02 -5.45
CA THR A 237 0.51 -8.13 -5.87
C THR A 237 -0.26 -7.65 -4.65
N LEU A 238 -0.32 -6.34 -4.44
CA LEU A 238 -1.11 -5.71 -3.39
C LEU A 238 -2.56 -5.59 -3.84
N SER A 239 -3.49 -6.13 -3.07
CA SER A 239 -4.92 -6.10 -3.38
C SER A 239 -5.71 -5.32 -2.32
N ARG A 240 -6.92 -4.88 -2.70
CA ARG A 240 -7.84 -4.13 -1.82
C ARG A 240 -7.22 -2.84 -1.27
N LEU A 241 -6.54 -2.12 -2.16
CA LEU A 241 -5.90 -0.84 -1.89
C LEU A 241 -6.93 0.29 -1.87
N ASP A 242 -6.91 1.11 -0.83
CA ASP A 242 -7.58 2.40 -0.79
C ASP A 242 -6.56 3.55 -0.89
N VAL A 243 -6.93 4.65 -1.53
CA VAL A 243 -6.10 5.88 -1.54
C VAL A 243 -5.85 6.35 -0.09
N GLY A 244 -4.59 6.64 0.22
CA GLY A 244 -4.13 7.04 1.54
C GLY A 244 -3.83 5.87 2.49
N ASP A 245 -3.93 4.62 2.02
CA ASP A 245 -3.36 3.48 2.73
C ASP A 245 -1.84 3.64 2.78
N ALA A 246 -1.28 3.54 3.99
CA ALA A 246 0.14 3.68 4.26
C ALA A 246 0.72 2.34 4.70
N MET A 247 1.86 1.98 4.12
CA MET A 247 2.57 0.73 4.36
C MET A 247 4.05 1.03 4.59
N VAL A 248 4.74 0.10 5.21
CA VAL A 248 6.18 0.22 5.45
C VAL A 248 6.86 -1.02 4.92
N VAL A 249 7.87 -0.83 4.07
CA VAL A 249 8.74 -1.91 3.60
C VAL A 249 10.12 -1.75 4.23
N LYS A 250 10.65 -2.85 4.74
CA LYS A 250 11.87 -2.89 5.54
C LYS A 250 12.84 -3.93 4.97
N LEU A 251 14.07 -3.52 4.71
CA LEU A 251 15.18 -4.42 4.41
C LEU A 251 15.97 -4.70 5.69
N SER A 252 16.24 -5.96 6.00
CA SER A 252 17.02 -6.35 7.17
C SER A 252 18.02 -7.47 6.89
N ALA A 253 19.03 -7.60 7.76
CA ALA A 253 19.98 -8.70 7.76
C ALA A 253 20.21 -9.20 9.20
N ARG A 254 20.45 -10.49 9.39
CA ARG A 254 20.70 -11.07 10.72
C ARG A 254 22.20 -11.21 10.96
N ILE A 255 22.73 -10.55 11.98
CA ILE A 255 24.19 -10.60 12.26
C ILE A 255 24.58 -11.96 12.86
N THR A 256 23.67 -12.63 13.57
CA THR A 256 24.02 -13.78 14.42
C THR A 256 24.09 -15.13 13.72
N ASP A 257 23.51 -15.27 12.52
CA ASP A 257 23.24 -16.58 11.91
C ASP A 257 24.20 -16.94 10.76
N GLY A 258 25.41 -16.37 10.77
CA GLY A 258 26.39 -16.58 9.71
C GLY A 258 26.02 -15.89 8.39
N ASP A 259 25.10 -14.93 8.45
CA ASP A 259 24.72 -14.16 7.27
C ASP A 259 25.73 -13.06 6.96
N VAL A 260 26.72 -12.79 7.81
CA VAL A 260 27.88 -11.97 7.45
C VAL A 260 29.06 -12.88 7.14
N ARG A 261 29.56 -12.86 5.91
CA ARG A 261 30.77 -13.60 5.54
C ARG A 261 31.95 -12.65 5.36
N VAL A 262 33.10 -13.07 5.87
CA VAL A 262 34.40 -12.45 5.60
C VAL A 262 35.01 -13.08 4.34
N LEU A 263 35.46 -12.24 3.42
CA LEU A 263 35.89 -12.63 2.07
C LEU A 263 37.41 -12.71 1.91
N GLU A 264 38.20 -12.06 2.77
CA GLU A 264 39.67 -12.11 2.76
C GLU A 264 40.18 -12.45 4.17
N GLY A 265 40.97 -13.53 4.30
CA GLY A 265 41.45 -14.03 5.59
C GLY A 265 41.77 -15.53 5.66
N GLY A 266 41.33 -16.36 4.69
CA GLY A 266 41.81 -17.73 4.45
C GLY A 266 41.46 -18.81 5.48
N ASP A 267 41.27 -18.46 6.74
CA ASP A 267 40.89 -19.35 7.82
C ASP A 267 39.51 -18.98 8.37
N ASP A 268 38.79 -19.97 8.91
CA ASP A 268 37.59 -19.72 9.71
C ASP A 268 37.92 -18.69 10.80
N LEU A 269 37.14 -17.62 10.88
CA LEU A 269 37.32 -16.58 11.89
C LEU A 269 37.35 -17.23 13.28
N SER A 270 38.33 -16.87 14.10
CA SER A 270 38.29 -17.26 15.50
C SER A 270 37.07 -16.63 16.17
N ALA A 271 36.54 -17.25 17.23
CA ALA A 271 35.42 -16.72 17.99
C ALA A 271 35.65 -15.27 18.46
N ASP A 272 36.91 -14.91 18.74
CA ASP A 272 37.32 -13.56 19.13
C ASP A 272 37.28 -12.57 17.95
N GLN A 273 37.69 -12.99 16.75
CA GLN A 273 37.60 -12.17 15.54
C GLN A 273 36.15 -11.91 15.13
N GLU A 274 35.29 -12.93 15.21
CA GLU A 274 33.86 -12.74 15.03
C GLU A 274 33.28 -11.77 16.07
N ALA A 275 33.67 -11.88 17.34
CA ALA A 275 33.20 -10.99 18.39
C ALA A 275 33.65 -9.52 18.16
N VAL A 276 34.87 -9.32 17.66
CA VAL A 276 35.39 -7.98 17.30
C VAL A 276 34.66 -7.41 16.09
N ILE A 277 34.44 -8.21 15.04
CA ILE A 277 33.67 -7.78 13.86
C ILE A 277 32.23 -7.44 14.27
N ARG A 278 31.59 -8.26 15.11
CA ARG A 278 30.27 -7.95 15.70
C ARG A 278 30.29 -6.64 16.48
N ALA A 279 31.32 -6.40 17.30
CA ALA A 279 31.43 -5.17 18.09
C ALA A 279 31.67 -3.93 17.22
N LEU A 280 32.47 -4.05 16.15
CA LEU A 280 32.69 -2.99 15.17
C LEU A 280 31.39 -2.68 14.41
N PHE A 281 30.61 -3.70 14.05
CA PHE A 281 29.29 -3.55 13.45
C PHE A 281 28.27 -2.91 14.38
N GLN A 282 28.14 -3.41 15.61
CA GLN A 282 27.24 -2.83 16.60
C GLN A 282 27.59 -1.36 16.88
N ARG A 283 28.87 -1.02 16.81
CA ARG A 283 29.37 0.35 16.98
C ARG A 283 29.15 1.21 15.73
N SER A 284 29.32 0.69 14.51
CA SER A 284 28.99 1.41 13.27
C SER A 284 27.47 1.59 13.08
N MET A 285 26.67 0.71 13.69
CA MET A 285 25.21 0.66 13.62
C MET A 285 24.48 1.18 14.88
N ALA A 286 25.17 1.96 15.73
CA ALA A 286 24.58 2.50 16.94
C ALA A 286 23.34 3.38 16.62
N GLY A 287 22.15 2.94 17.08
CA GLY A 287 20.86 3.63 16.86
C GLY A 287 19.87 2.90 15.93
N VAL A 288 20.21 1.69 15.44
CA VAL A 288 19.29 0.84 14.68
C VAL A 288 18.58 -0.13 15.63
N GLU A 289 17.24 -0.09 15.70
CA GLU A 289 16.46 -1.01 16.55
C GLU A 289 16.69 -2.47 16.12
N ASP A 290 17.26 -3.26 17.04
CA ASP A 290 17.31 -4.72 16.97
C ASP A 290 15.99 -5.28 17.52
N ARG A 291 15.16 -5.82 16.64
CA ARG A 291 14.02 -6.67 17.03
C ARG A 291 14.33 -8.10 16.63
N GLY A 292 14.75 -8.91 17.60
CA GLY A 292 14.88 -10.36 17.44
C GLY A 292 16.12 -10.84 16.69
N GLY A 293 17.21 -10.06 16.70
CA GLY A 293 18.48 -10.39 16.04
C GLY A 293 18.61 -9.90 14.60
N TRP A 294 17.60 -9.19 14.08
CA TRP A 294 17.59 -8.62 12.74
C TRP A 294 17.92 -7.13 12.75
N LEU A 295 18.98 -6.77 12.06
CA LEU A 295 19.42 -5.41 11.84
C LEU A 295 18.67 -4.80 10.66
N THR A 296 18.03 -3.65 10.88
CA THR A 296 17.34 -2.93 9.80
C THR A 296 18.36 -2.14 8.98
N LEU A 297 18.50 -2.46 7.69
CA LEU A 297 19.42 -1.78 6.77
C LEU A 297 18.76 -0.56 6.10
N ALA A 298 17.49 -0.70 5.74
CA ALA A 298 16.72 0.37 5.12
C ALA A 298 15.23 0.24 5.42
N LEU A 299 14.54 1.37 5.38
CA LEU A 299 13.08 1.46 5.54
C LEU A 299 12.54 2.43 4.50
N GLN A 300 11.40 2.09 3.92
CA GLN A 300 10.69 2.97 2.98
C GLN A 300 9.21 2.96 3.28
N ASN A 301 8.61 4.14 3.29
CA ASN A 301 7.17 4.29 3.42
C ASN A 301 6.54 4.27 2.03
N LEU A 302 5.47 3.51 1.89
CA LEU A 302 4.64 3.48 0.69
C LEU A 302 3.27 4.08 1.04
N GLU A 303 2.74 4.89 0.14
CA GLU A 303 1.39 5.43 0.24
C GLU A 303 0.67 5.25 -1.08
N VAL A 304 -0.56 4.73 -1.05
CA VAL A 304 -1.40 4.67 -2.25
C VAL A 304 -1.88 6.09 -2.58
N LYS A 305 -1.40 6.65 -3.68
CA LYS A 305 -1.74 8.00 -4.15
C LYS A 305 -2.54 7.96 -5.44
N ARG A 306 -3.23 9.05 -5.76
CA ARG A 306 -3.84 9.20 -7.08
C ARG A 306 -2.76 9.57 -8.09
N GLY A 307 -2.88 9.09 -9.33
CA GLY A 307 -1.98 9.42 -10.43
C GLY A 307 -1.97 10.89 -10.84
N ASP A 308 -2.94 11.67 -10.37
CA ASP A 308 -3.06 13.10 -10.63
C ASP A 308 -2.47 13.97 -9.49
N ASP A 309 -1.96 13.36 -8.42
CA ASP A 309 -1.27 14.00 -7.27
C ASP A 309 0.27 13.89 -7.41
#